data_AF-A0A7S1Z738-F1
#
_entry.id   AF-A0A7S1Z738-F1
#
_cell.length_a   1.000
_cell.length_b   1.000
_cell.length_c   1.000
_cell.angle_alpha   90.00
_cell.angle_beta   90.00
_cell.angle_gamma   90.00
#
_symmetry.space_group_name_H-M   'P 1'
#
loop_
_entity.id
_entity.type
_entity.pdbx_description
1 polymer ?
#
loop_
_entity_poly.entity_id
_entity_poly.type
_entity_poly.pdbx_seq_one_letter_code
_entity_poly.pdbx_strand_id
1 'polypeptide(L)'
;DNKPTISGFPKGLDLNPALQQAAQRRLAKINRKISKLQASRDSRNRNGDDDDIDIYWEKPRMSPREQKREQQRLLRSEMRKSVPSLPFLLKRLEERDLLPAIFFLFSRAGCDDAAEMVSTFMRSSSSSPTLSSQQRGDRRDSNDRQPNNKKRKSRQRGGRWK
;
A
#
# COMPACT_ATOMS: atom_id res chain seq x y z
N ASP A 1 10.31 29.70 27.74
CA ASP A 1 9.78 29.03 26.54
C ASP A 1 9.61 27.53 26.76
N ASN A 2 8.39 27.09 27.06
CA ASN A 2 8.07 25.66 27.24
C ASN A 2 7.54 25.11 25.91
N LYS A 3 8.42 24.50 25.09
CA LYS A 3 7.99 23.76 23.91
C LYS A 3 7.40 22.41 24.36
N PRO A 4 6.23 21.99 23.82
CA PRO A 4 5.66 20.69 24.16
C PRO A 4 6.58 19.57 23.66
N THR A 5 7.29 18.93 24.59
CA THR A 5 8.10 17.74 24.30
C THR A 5 7.15 16.59 23.91
N ILE A 6 7.28 16.08 22.70
CA ILE A 6 6.50 14.91 22.25
C ILE A 6 7.01 13.69 23.03
N SER A 7 6.14 13.11 23.86
CA SER A 7 6.46 11.94 24.69
C SER A 7 6.92 10.77 23.82
N GLY A 8 8.20 10.40 23.92
CA GLY A 8 8.77 9.25 23.19
C GLY A 8 10.00 9.56 22.33
N PHE A 9 10.34 10.84 22.12
CA PHE A 9 11.61 11.21 21.48
C PHE A 9 12.68 11.56 22.53
N PRO A 10 13.95 11.18 22.31
CA PRO A 10 15.04 11.58 23.18
C PRO A 10 15.14 13.11 23.23
N LYS A 11 15.51 13.65 24.40
CA LYS A 11 15.67 15.09 24.61
C LYS A 11 16.63 15.66 23.56
N GLY A 12 16.22 16.73 22.87
CA GLY A 12 17.01 17.38 21.81
C GLY A 12 16.70 16.92 20.38
N LEU A 13 15.82 15.93 20.19
CA LEU A 13 15.37 15.50 18.87
C LEU A 13 13.96 16.05 18.56
N ASP A 14 13.88 17.34 18.22
CA ASP A 14 12.63 17.99 17.85
C ASP A 14 12.25 17.61 16.41
N LEU A 15 11.06 17.04 16.24
CA LEU A 15 10.48 16.80 14.92
C LEU A 15 10.19 18.14 14.23
N ASN A 16 10.49 18.22 12.93
CA ASN A 16 10.10 19.38 12.13
C ASN A 16 8.56 19.60 12.26
N PRO A 17 8.12 20.83 12.59
CA PRO A 17 6.69 21.11 12.82
C PRO A 17 5.81 20.78 11.61
N ALA A 18 6.34 20.92 10.38
CA ALA A 18 5.61 20.53 9.17
C ALA A 18 5.37 19.01 9.13
N LEU A 19 6.33 18.19 9.58
CA LEU A 19 6.18 16.74 9.68
C LEU A 19 5.17 16.36 10.76
N GLN A 20 5.16 17.06 11.89
CA GLN A 20 4.19 16.83 12.96
C GLN A 20 2.76 17.15 12.50
N GLN A 21 2.55 18.28 11.84
CA GLN A 21 1.25 18.65 11.28
C GLN A 21 0.81 17.64 10.21
N ALA A 22 1.72 17.20 9.34
CA ALA A 22 1.42 16.18 8.33
C ALA A 22 1.02 14.84 8.98
N ALA A 23 1.70 14.43 10.06
CA ALA A 23 1.35 13.23 10.82
C ALA A 23 -0.04 13.35 11.47
N GLN A 24 -0.34 14.47 12.12
CA GLN A 24 -1.66 14.74 12.71
C GLN A 24 -2.78 14.71 11.67
N ARG A 25 -2.58 15.35 10.50
CA ARG A 25 -3.54 15.32 9.39
C ARG A 25 -3.82 13.90 8.90
N ARG A 26 -2.78 13.06 8.80
CA ARG A 26 -2.94 11.64 8.43
C ARG A 26 -3.76 10.87 9.46
N LEU A 27 -3.47 11.05 10.75
CA LEU A 27 -4.22 10.41 11.84
C LEU A 27 -5.69 10.83 11.83
N ALA A 28 -5.98 12.12 11.68
CA ALA A 28 -7.35 12.63 11.59
C ALA A 28 -8.13 12.02 10.41
N LYS A 29 -7.49 11.90 9.23
CA LYS A 29 -8.08 11.28 8.04
C LYS A 29 -8.40 9.80 8.26
N ILE A 30 -7.52 9.07 8.93
CA ILE A 30 -7.72 7.65 9.26
C ILE A 30 -8.85 7.49 10.27
N ASN A 31 -8.86 8.30 11.33
CA ASN A 31 -9.91 8.26 12.34
C ASN A 31 -11.29 8.53 11.71
N ARG A 32 -11.40 9.52 10.82
CA ARG A 32 -12.64 9.80 10.07
C ARG A 32 -13.10 8.60 9.24
N LYS A 33 -12.18 7.86 8.61
CA LYS A 33 -12.53 6.64 7.87
C LYS A 33 -13.04 5.53 8.79
N ILE A 34 -12.41 5.34 9.95
CA ILE A 34 -12.83 4.32 10.92
C ILE A 34 -14.21 4.66 11.48
N SER A 35 -14.43 5.89 11.92
CA SER A 35 -15.73 6.33 12.42
C SER A 35 -16.82 6.19 11.37
N LYS A 36 -16.52 6.50 10.10
CA LYS A 36 -17.47 6.28 8.98
C LYS A 36 -17.80 4.79 8.80
N LEU A 37 -16.78 3.91 8.85
CA LEU A 37 -16.97 2.46 8.75
C LEU A 37 -17.79 1.91 9.91
N GLN A 38 -17.60 2.43 11.13
CA GLN A 38 -18.42 2.09 12.30
C GLN A 38 -19.87 2.52 12.10
N ALA A 39 -20.10 3.80 11.77
CA ALA A 39 -21.45 4.34 11.57
C ALA A 39 -22.21 3.59 10.45
N SER A 40 -21.55 3.27 9.33
CA SER A 40 -22.17 2.51 8.23
C SER A 40 -22.54 1.06 8.60
N ARG A 41 -21.88 0.49 9.60
CA ARG A 41 -22.21 -0.84 10.14
C ARG A 41 -23.39 -0.76 11.10
N ASP A 42 -23.41 0.28 11.93
CA ASP A 42 -24.49 0.48 12.91
C ASP A 42 -25.83 0.81 12.25
N SER A 43 -25.84 1.53 11.12
CA SER A 43 -27.07 1.84 10.40
C SER A 43 -27.68 0.64 9.69
N ARG A 44 -26.87 -0.32 9.22
CA ARG A 44 -27.39 -1.58 8.65
C ARG A 44 -28.10 -2.44 9.67
N ASN A 45 -27.63 -2.41 10.92
CA ASN A 45 -28.20 -3.20 12.02
C ASN A 45 -29.50 -2.61 12.59
N ARG A 46 -29.95 -1.43 12.13
CA ARG A 46 -31.18 -0.77 12.63
C ARG A 46 -32.35 -0.78 11.64
N ASN A 47 -32.09 -1.06 10.36
CA ASN A 47 -33.11 -1.08 9.30
C ASN A 47 -33.38 -2.51 8.82
N GLY A 48 -33.28 -3.50 9.71
CA GLY A 48 -33.69 -4.87 9.41
C GLY A 48 -35.21 -4.94 9.44
N ASP A 49 -35.84 -4.60 8.32
CA ASP A 49 -37.20 -5.02 8.02
C ASP A 49 -37.19 -6.55 7.94
N ASP A 50 -38.04 -7.17 8.76
CA ASP A 50 -38.28 -8.61 8.80
C ASP A 50 -38.71 -9.09 7.41
N ASP A 51 -37.85 -9.81 6.69
CA ASP A 51 -38.18 -10.82 5.65
C ASP A 51 -36.93 -11.09 4.78
N ASP A 52 -35.96 -11.87 5.28
CA ASP A 52 -35.26 -12.88 4.47
C ASP A 52 -34.22 -13.66 5.29
N ILE A 53 -34.29 -14.99 5.12
CA ILE A 53 -33.42 -16.00 5.72
C ILE A 53 -31.99 -15.85 5.15
N ASP A 54 -31.14 -15.09 5.84
CA ASP A 54 -29.68 -15.10 5.60
C ASP A 54 -28.86 -14.78 6.88
N ILE A 55 -29.35 -15.27 8.02
CA ILE A 55 -28.92 -14.96 9.40
C ILE A 55 -27.53 -15.51 9.81
N TYR A 56 -26.78 -16.21 8.95
CA TYR A 56 -25.56 -16.90 9.40
C TYR A 56 -24.22 -16.16 9.33
N TRP A 57 -24.14 -14.90 8.84
CA TRP A 57 -22.84 -14.21 8.72
C TRP A 57 -22.87 -12.70 9.00
N GLU A 58 -23.82 -12.21 9.80
CA GLU A 58 -23.83 -10.81 10.21
C GLU A 58 -22.57 -10.50 11.03
N LYS A 59 -21.60 -9.82 10.41
CA LYS A 59 -20.32 -9.54 11.05
C LYS A 59 -20.55 -8.57 12.20
N PRO A 60 -20.23 -8.96 13.46
CA PRO A 60 -20.39 -8.10 14.61
C PRO A 60 -19.71 -6.74 14.40
N ARG A 61 -20.16 -5.74 15.16
CA ARG A 61 -19.45 -4.47 15.35
C ARG A 61 -17.96 -4.76 15.50
N MET A 62 -17.11 -4.04 14.76
CA MET A 62 -15.67 -4.31 14.81
C MET A 62 -15.20 -4.23 16.25
N SER A 63 -14.59 -5.32 16.74
CA SER A 63 -14.03 -5.34 18.08
C SER A 63 -12.97 -4.24 18.22
N PRO A 64 -12.68 -3.73 19.43
CA PRO A 64 -11.60 -2.75 19.64
C PRO A 64 -10.25 -3.22 19.06
N ARG A 65 -10.01 -4.54 19.10
CA ARG A 65 -8.84 -5.18 18.49
C ARG A 65 -8.82 -5.09 16.97
N GLU A 66 -9.98 -5.26 16.33
CA GLU A 66 -10.13 -5.10 14.88
C GLU A 66 -9.99 -3.65 14.44
N GLN A 67 -10.57 -2.71 15.20
CA GLN A 67 -10.43 -1.28 14.93
C GLN A 67 -8.95 -0.85 14.94
N LYS A 68 -8.19 -1.31 15.93
CA LYS A 68 -6.74 -1.05 16.02
C LYS A 68 -5.97 -1.65 14.84
N ARG A 69 -6.31 -2.89 14.41
CA ARG A 69 -5.71 -3.52 13.22
C ARG A 69 -6.02 -2.75 11.95
N GLU A 70 -7.26 -2.30 11.79
CA GLU A 70 -7.69 -1.51 10.64
C GLU A 70 -7.01 -0.15 10.62
N GLN A 71 -6.89 0.52 11.77
CA GLN A 71 -6.15 1.78 11.91
C GLN A 71 -4.69 1.61 11.49
N GLN A 72 -4.02 0.55 11.96
CA GLN A 72 -2.63 0.27 11.60
C GLN A 72 -2.49 -0.03 10.10
N ARG A 73 -3.44 -0.77 9.50
CA ARG A 73 -3.46 -1.07 8.07
C ARG A 73 -3.61 0.21 7.24
N LEU A 74 -4.55 1.07 7.61
CA LEU A 74 -4.79 2.35 6.94
C LEU A 74 -3.61 3.30 7.10
N LEU A 75 -2.99 3.34 8.29
CA LEU A 75 -1.79 4.13 8.54
C LEU A 75 -0.62 3.68 7.68
N ARG A 76 -0.35 2.37 7.62
CA ARG A 76 0.70 1.81 6.76
C ARG A 76 0.43 2.10 5.29
N SER A 77 -0.81 1.97 4.83
CA SER A 77 -1.21 2.29 3.46
C SER A 77 -0.99 3.77 3.13
N GLU A 78 -1.39 4.68 4.02
CA GLU A 78 -1.21 6.12 3.81
C GLU A 78 0.28 6.51 3.83
N MET A 79 1.08 5.87 4.69
CA MET A 79 2.52 6.10 4.74
C MET A 79 3.24 5.66 3.46
N ARG A 80 2.80 4.57 2.82
CA ARG A 80 3.35 4.14 1.53
C ARG A 80 3.09 5.17 0.41
N LYS A 81 2.02 5.97 0.48
CA LYS A 81 1.71 6.98 -0.53
C LYS A 81 2.61 8.21 -0.47
N SER A 82 3.20 8.49 0.69
CA SER A 82 4.10 9.65 0.82
C SER A 82 5.52 9.38 0.36
N VAL A 83 5.87 8.11 0.09
CA VAL A 83 7.19 7.74 -0.40
C VAL A 83 7.16 7.78 -1.93
N PRO A 84 8.03 8.58 -2.59
CA PRO A 84 8.11 8.57 -4.04
C PRO A 84 8.52 7.19 -4.56
N SER A 85 8.09 6.86 -5.78
CA SER A 85 8.47 5.60 -6.41
C SER A 85 9.95 5.59 -6.77
N LEU A 86 10.55 4.39 -6.82
CA LEU A 86 11.97 4.22 -7.15
C LEU A 86 12.33 4.79 -8.53
N PRO A 87 11.55 4.58 -9.62
CA PRO A 87 11.86 5.17 -10.92
C PRO A 87 11.83 6.70 -10.92
N PHE A 88 10.94 7.30 -10.14
CA PHE A 88 10.90 8.75 -9.98
C PHE A 88 12.17 9.26 -9.29
N LEU A 89 12.65 8.56 -8.26
CA LEU A 89 13.91 8.91 -7.59
C LEU A 89 15.11 8.77 -8.53
N LEU A 90 15.19 7.68 -9.30
CA LEU A 90 16.28 7.47 -10.26
C LEU A 90 16.36 8.59 -11.29
N LYS A 91 15.22 8.96 -11.89
CA LYS A 91 15.15 10.08 -12.83
C LYS A 91 15.66 11.39 -12.21
N ARG A 92 15.25 11.69 -10.97
CA ARG A 92 15.69 12.91 -10.27
C ARG A 92 17.17 12.91 -9.91
N LEU A 93 17.76 11.74 -9.64
CA LEU A 93 19.19 11.61 -9.38
C LEU A 93 19.99 11.78 -10.67
N GLU A 94 19.53 11.19 -11.78
CA GLU A 94 20.12 11.36 -13.11
C GLU A 94 20.06 12.82 -13.57
N GLU A 95 18.90 13.49 -13.47
CA GLU A 95 18.72 14.91 -13.82
C GLU A 95 19.66 15.86 -13.05
N ARG A 96 20.15 15.44 -11.88
CA ARG A 96 21.03 16.23 -11.00
C ARG A 96 22.47 15.76 -11.01
N ASP A 97 22.81 14.80 -11.85
CA ASP A 97 24.15 14.19 -11.91
C ASP A 97 24.63 13.64 -10.55
N LEU A 98 23.71 12.99 -9.82
CA LEU A 98 23.95 12.39 -8.50
C LEU A 98 24.07 10.86 -8.55
N LEU A 99 24.31 10.30 -9.73
CA LEU A 99 24.63 8.88 -9.90
C LEU A 99 26.17 8.70 -9.87
N PRO A 100 26.70 7.64 -9.23
CA PRO A 100 26.02 6.50 -8.64
C PRO A 100 25.42 6.75 -7.25
N ALA A 101 24.33 6.07 -6.91
CA ALA A 101 23.66 6.15 -5.61
C ALA A 101 23.43 4.77 -4.96
N ILE A 102 23.47 4.70 -3.63
CA ILE A 102 23.26 3.47 -2.85
C ILE A 102 21.93 3.55 -2.10
N PHE A 103 21.05 2.56 -2.31
CA PHE A 103 19.78 2.44 -1.61
C PHE A 103 19.82 1.30 -0.59
N PHE A 104 19.51 1.61 0.68
CA PHE A 104 19.36 0.59 1.72
C PHE A 104 17.92 0.08 1.78
N LEU A 105 17.72 -1.21 1.48
CA LEU A 105 16.43 -1.87 1.52
C LEU A 105 16.49 -3.04 2.51
N PHE A 106 15.69 -2.97 3.57
CA PHE A 106 15.66 -3.98 4.64
C PHE A 106 14.66 -5.12 4.36
N SER A 107 14.55 -5.55 3.10
CA SER A 107 13.67 -6.63 2.67
C SER A 107 14.29 -7.36 1.50
N ARG A 108 14.53 -8.67 1.62
CA ARG A 108 15.16 -9.45 0.54
C ARG A 108 14.35 -9.37 -0.75
N ALA A 109 13.05 -9.70 -0.68
CA ALA A 109 12.15 -9.58 -1.82
C ALA A 109 12.06 -8.14 -2.36
N GLY A 110 12.16 -7.14 -1.48
CA GLY A 110 12.18 -5.73 -1.90
C GLY A 110 13.46 -5.33 -2.63
N CYS A 111 14.60 -5.95 -2.31
CA CYS A 111 15.85 -5.76 -3.06
C CYS A 111 15.73 -6.34 -4.46
N ASP A 112 15.16 -7.55 -4.59
CA ASP A 112 14.99 -8.22 -5.88
C ASP A 112 14.04 -7.39 -6.79
N ASP A 113 12.89 -6.94 -6.27
CA ASP A 113 11.96 -6.05 -6.99
C ASP A 113 12.64 -4.73 -7.42
N ALA A 114 13.46 -4.13 -6.54
CA ALA A 114 14.18 -2.90 -6.83
C ALA A 114 15.24 -3.08 -7.91
N ALA A 115 15.98 -4.20 -7.89
CA ALA A 115 16.98 -4.51 -8.89
C ALA A 115 16.35 -4.68 -10.29
N GLU A 116 15.19 -5.34 -10.39
CA GLU A 116 14.44 -5.45 -11.65
C GLU A 116 13.99 -4.08 -12.18
N MET A 117 13.45 -3.23 -11.30
CA MET A 117 13.05 -1.86 -11.67
C MET A 117 14.23 -1.01 -12.14
N VAL A 118 15.37 -1.07 -11.46
CA VAL A 118 16.59 -0.33 -11.83
C VAL A 118 17.14 -0.83 -13.16
N SER A 119 17.23 -2.15 -13.36
CA SER A 119 17.65 -2.75 -14.64
C SER A 119 16.79 -2.27 -15.80
N THR A 120 15.47 -2.27 -15.63
CA THR A 120 14.51 -1.82 -16.65
C THR A 120 14.71 -0.34 -16.98
N PHE A 121 14.89 0.50 -15.95
CA PHE A 121 15.16 1.94 -16.13
C PHE A 121 16.46 2.18 -16.91
N MET A 122 17.56 1.53 -16.54
CA MET A 122 18.87 1.71 -17.19
C MET A 122 18.88 1.20 -18.64
N ARG A 123 18.11 0.14 -18.96
CA ARG A 123 17.92 -0.30 -20.34
C ARG A 123 17.25 0.78 -21.17
N SER A 124 16.24 1.46 -20.63
CA SER A 124 15.48 2.50 -21.34
C SER A 124 16.27 3.78 -21.62
N SER A 125 17.28 4.12 -20.81
CA SER A 125 18.14 5.28 -21.05
C SER A 125 19.24 5.00 -22.09
N SER A 126 19.68 3.74 -22.22
CA SER A 126 20.70 3.33 -23.20
C SER A 126 20.18 3.13 -24.64
N SER A 127 18.86 3.00 -24.84
CA SER A 127 18.28 2.89 -26.18
C SER A 127 18.06 4.29 -26.78
N SER A 128 19.01 4.78 -27.57
CA SER A 128 18.72 5.81 -28.56
C SER A 128 17.55 5.33 -29.44
N PRO A 129 16.53 6.15 -29.75
CA PRO A 129 15.45 5.74 -30.64
C PRO A 129 15.99 5.72 -32.06
N THR A 130 16.68 4.66 -32.44
CA THR A 130 16.93 4.35 -33.84
C THR A 130 15.59 3.95 -34.44
N LEU A 131 15.03 4.83 -35.26
CA LEU A 131 13.88 4.58 -36.13
C LEU A 131 14.02 3.22 -36.82
N SER A 132 13.22 2.24 -36.40
CA SER A 132 12.91 1.06 -37.19
C SER A 132 11.42 1.07 -37.52
N SER A 133 11.08 1.89 -38.51
CA SER A 133 9.87 1.74 -39.31
C SER A 133 10.04 0.50 -40.19
N GLN A 134 9.42 -0.63 -39.81
CA GLN A 134 8.91 -1.68 -40.71
C GLN A 134 8.57 -2.94 -39.91
N GLN A 135 7.29 -3.13 -39.60
CA GLN A 135 6.49 -4.17 -40.26
C GLN A 135 5.03 -4.06 -39.83
N ARG A 136 4.18 -3.97 -40.85
CA ARG A 136 2.73 -4.12 -40.79
C ARG A 136 2.39 -5.62 -40.80
N GLY A 137 1.23 -5.95 -40.25
CA GLY A 137 0.59 -7.28 -40.31
C GLY A 137 0.62 -7.94 -38.93
N ASP A 138 -0.48 -8.36 -38.31
CA ASP A 138 -1.76 -8.77 -38.87
C ASP A 138 -2.83 -8.71 -37.77
N ARG A 139 -4.03 -8.26 -38.13
CA ARG A 139 -5.20 -8.28 -37.24
C ARG A 139 -5.68 -9.73 -37.16
N ARG A 140 -5.58 -10.35 -35.98
CA ARG A 140 -6.44 -11.49 -35.62
C ARG A 140 -7.19 -11.18 -34.34
N ASP A 141 -8.45 -10.88 -34.57
CA ASP A 141 -9.57 -10.95 -33.64
C ASP A 141 -9.64 -12.37 -33.05
N SER A 142 -9.60 -12.49 -31.72
CA SER A 142 -9.91 -13.71 -30.98
C SER A 142 -10.32 -13.33 -29.57
N ASN A 143 -11.62 -13.06 -29.46
CA ASN A 143 -12.42 -13.30 -28.27
C ASN A 143 -11.95 -14.58 -27.57
N ASP A 144 -11.42 -14.48 -26.35
CA ASP A 144 -11.42 -15.63 -25.45
C ASP A 144 -11.66 -15.21 -24.00
N ARG A 145 -12.80 -15.69 -23.51
CA ARG A 145 -13.29 -15.59 -22.14
C ARG A 145 -12.32 -16.33 -21.22
N GLN A 146 -11.78 -15.65 -20.20
CA GLN A 146 -11.24 -16.35 -19.03
C GLN A 146 -12.30 -16.46 -17.93
N PRO A 147 -12.75 -17.67 -17.58
CA PRO A 147 -13.58 -17.88 -16.42
C PRO A 147 -12.76 -17.84 -15.13
N ASN A 148 -13.37 -17.19 -14.16
CA ASN A 148 -13.05 -17.07 -12.75
C ASN A 148 -12.71 -18.43 -12.11
N ASN A 149 -11.46 -18.65 -11.67
CA ASN A 149 -11.10 -19.84 -10.90
C ASN A 149 -10.67 -19.49 -9.47
N LYS A 150 -11.66 -19.48 -8.57
CA LYS A 150 -11.48 -19.56 -7.13
C LYS A 150 -11.03 -20.97 -6.77
N LYS A 151 -9.73 -21.19 -6.49
CA LYS A 151 -9.28 -22.38 -5.76
C LYS A 151 -8.58 -21.97 -4.47
N ARG A 152 -9.35 -22.04 -3.38
CA ARG A 152 -8.90 -21.93 -1.99
C ARG A 152 -7.96 -23.12 -1.73
N LYS A 153 -6.68 -22.85 -1.49
CA LYS A 153 -5.73 -23.86 -0.99
C LYS A 153 -5.90 -23.94 0.53
N SER A 154 -6.55 -24.99 1.02
CA SER A 154 -6.60 -25.32 2.44
C SER A 154 -5.18 -25.65 2.91
N ARG A 155 -4.69 -24.93 3.92
CA ARG A 155 -3.45 -25.31 4.61
C ARG A 155 -3.82 -26.37 5.62
N GLN A 156 -3.63 -27.65 5.27
CA GLN A 156 -3.52 -28.71 6.25
C GLN A 156 -2.41 -28.32 7.24
N ARG A 157 -2.77 -28.23 8.52
CA ARG A 157 -1.81 -28.10 9.62
C ARG A 157 -1.02 -29.40 9.67
N GLY A 158 0.26 -29.33 9.28
CA GLY A 158 1.24 -30.37 9.50
C GLY A 158 1.31 -30.72 10.99
N GLY A 159 1.27 -32.03 11.23
CA GLY A 159 1.30 -32.63 12.55
C GLY A 159 2.60 -32.35 13.30
N ARG A 160 2.39 -32.23 14.60
CA ARG A 160 3.33 -32.31 15.71
C ARG A 160 4.21 -33.56 15.59
N TRP A 161 5.52 -33.39 15.48
CA TRP A 161 6.49 -34.45 15.73
C TRP A 161 6.94 -34.37 17.19
N LYS A 162 6.93 -35.53 17.85
CA LYS A 162 7.55 -35.80 19.13
C LYS A 162 9.05 -36.02 18.93
#